data_AF-A0A8I1M748-F1
#
_entry.id   AF-A0A8I1M748-F1
#
_cell.length_a   1.000
_cell.length_b   1.000
_cell.length_c   1.000
_cell.angle_alpha   90.00
_cell.angle_beta   90.00
_cell.angle_gamma   90.00
#
_symmetry.space_group_name_H-M   'P 1'
#
loop_
_entity.id
_entity.type
_entity.pdbx_description
1 polymer ?
#
loop_
_entity_poly.entity_id
_entity_poly.type
_entity_poly.pdbx_seq_one_letter_code
_entity_poly.pdbx_strand_id
1 'polypeptide(L)'
;MTEEAVGHFCQMNILEHAGPKAQIHLDGLPYPLFFSQVRDGIAYERMPEQNYKISAIYVSDMSKAQDWENVGRENWIPASSAHYVVASTMTGGMGASELVPFSDQDDARKFVARHGGQIMRLDDIDDALVLNNTTVMPSAKPLETAIIPDDDDYRTRLEKLRKK
;
A
#
# COMPACT_ATOMS: atom_id res chain seq x y z
N MET A 1 20.11 16.43 0.35
CA MET A 1 20.02 15.34 1.34
C MET A 1 21.42 14.96 1.78
N THR A 2 21.68 14.91 3.09
CA THR A 2 22.92 14.37 3.66
C THR A 2 22.88 12.84 3.68
N GLU A 3 24.05 12.20 3.65
CA GLU A 3 24.23 10.73 3.72
C GLU A 3 23.54 10.09 4.92
N GLU A 4 23.33 10.83 6.00
CA GLU A 4 22.66 10.35 7.21
C GLU A 4 21.16 10.09 7.00
N ALA A 5 20.52 10.83 6.08
CA ALA A 5 19.16 10.51 5.69
C ALA A 5 19.14 9.15 4.98
N VAL A 6 20.11 8.90 4.07
CA VAL A 6 20.28 7.68 3.26
C VAL A 6 20.42 6.43 4.13
N GLY A 7 21.15 6.51 5.25
CA GLY A 7 21.32 5.40 6.19
C GLY A 7 20.06 4.95 6.92
N HIS A 8 19.04 5.81 7.04
CA HIS A 8 17.72 5.45 7.61
C HIS A 8 16.71 4.98 6.54
N PHE A 9 17.00 5.17 5.24
CA PHE A 9 16.28 4.50 4.15
C PHE A 9 16.60 2.98 4.07
N CYS A 10 17.52 2.47 4.90
CA CYS A 10 18.01 1.09 4.92
C CYS A 10 17.12 0.06 5.66
N GLN A 11 15.81 0.25 5.77
CA GLN A 11 14.89 -0.89 5.94
C GLN A 11 14.40 -1.44 4.59
N MET A 12 15.32 -1.46 3.62
CA MET A 12 15.22 -1.82 2.19
C MET A 12 14.84 -0.66 1.27
N ASN A 13 15.87 -0.19 0.57
CA ASN A 13 15.89 0.58 -0.68
C ASN A 13 14.53 1.09 -1.22
N ILE A 14 13.91 1.97 -0.45
CA ILE A 14 12.63 2.62 -0.80
C ILE A 14 12.67 3.28 -2.19
N LEU A 15 13.83 3.71 -2.66
CA LEU A 15 14.02 4.31 -3.99
C LEU A 15 14.10 3.28 -5.13
N GLU A 16 14.36 1.99 -4.86
CA GLU A 16 14.37 0.94 -5.88
C GLU A 16 12.98 0.37 -6.18
N HIS A 17 12.00 0.72 -5.36
CA HIS A 17 10.62 0.30 -5.56
C HIS A 17 9.87 1.32 -6.40
N ALA A 18 9.29 0.90 -7.51
CA ALA A 18 8.42 1.75 -8.32
C ALA A 18 7.14 2.19 -7.57
N GLY A 19 6.47 3.22 -8.08
CA GLY A 19 5.20 3.73 -7.57
C GLY A 19 5.34 4.74 -6.43
N PRO A 20 4.23 5.28 -5.93
CA PRO A 20 4.22 6.33 -4.92
C PRO A 20 4.74 5.86 -3.56
N LYS A 21 5.25 6.80 -2.76
CA LYS A 21 5.82 6.55 -1.44
C LYS A 21 5.05 7.30 -0.36
N ALA A 22 5.15 6.84 0.87
CA ALA A 22 4.63 7.54 2.03
C ALA A 22 5.74 7.77 3.07
N GLN A 23 5.60 8.85 3.83
CA GLN A 23 6.39 9.12 5.02
C GLN A 23 5.47 9.53 6.17
N ILE A 24 5.73 8.98 7.36
CA ILE A 24 4.94 9.20 8.57
C ILE A 24 5.85 9.77 9.64
N HIS A 25 5.51 10.96 10.11
CA HIS A 25 6.21 11.64 11.19
C HIS A 25 5.56 11.26 12.51
N LEU A 26 6.37 10.84 13.46
CA LEU A 26 5.95 10.39 14.78
C LEU A 26 6.51 11.33 15.86
N ASP A 27 5.66 11.70 16.82
CA ASP A 27 6.09 12.50 17.97
C ASP A 27 7.17 11.74 18.76
N GLY A 28 8.28 12.41 19.03
CA GLY A 28 9.40 11.85 19.78
C GLY A 28 10.46 11.13 18.95
N LEU A 29 10.25 10.97 17.63
CA LEU A 29 11.28 10.50 16.71
C LEU A 29 11.90 11.66 15.93
N PRO A 30 13.24 11.68 15.73
CA PRO A 30 13.92 12.73 14.98
C PRO A 30 13.73 12.62 13.45
N TYR A 31 13.30 11.46 12.96
CA TYR A 31 13.15 11.16 11.54
C TYR A 31 11.82 10.45 11.27
N PRO A 32 11.20 10.66 10.10
CA PRO A 32 9.97 9.95 9.75
C PRO A 32 10.23 8.49 9.40
N LEU A 33 9.19 7.68 9.55
CA LEU A 33 9.12 6.35 8.95
C LEU A 33 8.80 6.48 7.47
N PHE A 34 9.48 5.72 6.61
CA PHE A 34 9.23 5.71 5.18
C PHE A 34 8.65 4.37 4.74
N PHE A 35 7.75 4.42 3.76
CA PHE A 35 7.07 3.27 3.19
C PHE A 35 7.26 3.25 1.67
N SER A 36 7.58 2.06 1.13
CA SER A 36 7.76 1.83 -0.31
C SER A 36 6.46 1.87 -1.11
N GLN A 37 5.32 1.89 -0.42
CA GLN A 37 3.96 1.97 -0.95
C GLN A 37 3.14 2.93 -0.08
N VAL A 38 2.22 3.67 -0.71
CA VAL A 38 1.33 4.58 0.03
C VAL A 38 0.32 3.80 0.85
N ARG A 39 -0.21 2.72 0.28
CA ARG A 39 -1.17 1.84 0.97
C ARG A 39 -0.66 1.39 2.34
N ASP A 40 0.60 0.94 2.42
CA ASP A 40 1.17 0.43 3.67
C ASP A 40 1.35 1.52 4.73
N GLY A 41 1.66 2.76 4.31
CA GLY A 41 1.68 3.90 5.21
C GLY A 41 0.29 4.23 5.77
N ILE A 42 -0.76 4.20 4.93
CA ILE A 42 -2.14 4.39 5.39
C ILE A 42 -2.59 3.21 6.26
N ALA A 43 -2.15 1.98 5.96
CA ALA A 43 -2.41 0.82 6.80
C ALA A 43 -1.83 0.99 8.20
N TYR A 44 -0.59 1.48 8.28
CA TYR A 44 0.09 1.77 9.54
C TYR A 44 -0.67 2.82 10.37
N GLU A 45 -1.19 3.87 9.74
CA GLU A 45 -2.00 4.90 10.40
C GLU A 45 -3.26 4.35 11.06
N ARG A 46 -3.92 3.38 10.41
CA ARG A 46 -5.18 2.80 10.86
C ARG A 46 -5.03 1.68 11.90
N MET A 47 -3.81 1.19 12.14
CA MET A 47 -3.56 0.14 13.12
C MET A 47 -3.68 0.69 14.54
N PRO A 48 -4.45 0.05 15.44
CA PRO A 48 -4.70 0.55 16.79
C PRO A 48 -3.49 0.47 17.73
N GLU A 49 -2.42 -0.24 17.35
CA GLU A 49 -1.27 -0.53 18.21
C GLU A 49 -0.07 0.42 18.00
N GLN A 50 -0.32 1.73 17.86
CA GLN A 50 0.78 2.68 17.73
C GLN A 50 1.27 3.21 19.08
N ASN A 51 2.52 2.87 19.43
CA ASN A 51 3.19 3.36 20.64
C ASN A 51 3.53 4.86 20.58
N TYR A 52 3.48 5.47 19.40
CA TYR A 52 3.81 6.88 19.17
C TYR A 52 2.66 7.59 18.46
N LYS A 53 2.44 8.86 18.81
CA LYS A 53 1.44 9.70 18.15
C LYS A 53 1.93 10.12 16.77
N ILE A 54 1.08 9.96 15.76
CA ILE A 54 1.35 10.46 14.40
C ILE A 54 1.15 11.98 14.38
N SER A 55 2.17 12.69 13.91
CA SER A 55 2.16 14.17 13.82
C SER A 55 1.88 14.66 12.40
N ALA A 56 2.34 13.94 11.38
CA ALA A 56 2.04 14.24 9.99
C ALA A 56 2.24 13.02 9.09
N ILE A 57 1.46 12.95 8.01
CA ILE A 57 1.61 11.93 6.96
C ILE A 57 1.73 12.65 5.63
N TYR A 58 2.77 12.30 4.88
CA TYR A 58 2.97 12.82 3.52
C TYR A 58 3.08 11.67 2.53
N VAL A 59 2.61 11.92 1.32
CA VAL A 59 2.64 10.98 0.19
C VAL A 59 3.24 11.65 -1.05
N SER A 60 3.86 10.85 -1.93
CA SER A 60 4.46 11.36 -3.18
C SER A 60 3.38 11.73 -4.19
N ASP A 61 3.28 13.02 -4.54
CA ASP A 61 2.32 13.57 -5.48
C ASP A 61 2.58 13.11 -6.92
N MET A 62 1.69 12.26 -7.43
CA MET A 62 1.76 11.72 -8.78
C MET A 62 1.37 12.72 -9.88
N SER A 63 0.81 13.89 -9.53
CA SER A 63 0.67 15.00 -10.48
C SER A 63 2.02 15.62 -10.87
N LYS A 64 3.05 15.43 -10.03
CA LYS A 64 4.40 15.98 -10.23
C LYS A 64 5.46 14.91 -10.51
N ALA A 65 5.07 13.64 -10.44
CA ALA A 65 5.94 12.52 -10.78
C ALA A 65 6.27 12.54 -12.28
N GLN A 66 7.51 12.21 -12.63
CA GLN A 66 7.91 12.10 -14.03
C GLN A 66 7.28 10.84 -14.65
N ASP A 67 7.41 9.72 -13.96
CA ASP A 67 6.84 8.43 -14.33
C ASP A 67 6.71 7.52 -13.10
N TRP A 68 6.25 6.28 -13.31
CA TRP A 68 6.02 5.32 -12.22
C TRP A 68 7.31 4.86 -11.54
N GLU A 69 8.43 4.79 -12.28
CA GLU A 69 9.74 4.40 -11.74
C GLU A 69 10.42 5.60 -11.08
N ASN A 70 10.17 6.81 -11.58
CA ASN A 70 10.78 8.07 -11.15
C ASN A 70 9.73 9.02 -10.56
N VAL A 71 9.28 8.70 -9.35
CA VAL A 71 8.26 9.47 -8.64
C VAL A 71 8.70 10.87 -8.22
N GLY A 72 10.02 11.10 -8.10
CA GLY A 72 10.58 12.33 -7.54
C GLY A 72 10.88 12.22 -6.04
N ARG A 73 11.77 13.08 -5.55
CA ARG A 73 12.26 13.08 -4.15
C ARG A 73 11.66 14.16 -3.26
N GLU A 74 11.02 15.17 -3.87
CA GLU A 74 10.61 16.41 -3.20
C GLU A 74 9.12 16.72 -3.37
N ASN A 75 8.39 15.91 -4.13
CA ASN A 75 6.97 16.08 -4.43
C ASN A 75 6.06 15.55 -3.32
N TRP A 76 6.33 15.91 -2.07
CA TRP A 76 5.53 15.47 -0.93
C TRP A 76 4.29 16.35 -0.74
N ILE A 77 3.12 15.74 -0.55
CA ILE A 77 1.87 16.44 -0.19
C ILE A 77 1.26 15.80 1.07
N PRO A 78 0.53 16.58 1.91
CA PRO A 78 -0.21 16.01 3.04
C PRO A 78 -1.18 14.93 2.55
N ALA A 79 -1.17 13.75 3.18
CA ALA A 79 -2.02 12.62 2.79
C ALA A 79 -3.51 12.99 2.77
N SER A 80 -3.97 13.72 3.80
CA SER A 80 -5.36 14.20 3.89
C SER A 80 -5.76 15.18 2.78
N SER A 81 -4.81 15.80 2.09
CA SER A 81 -5.08 16.73 0.99
C SER A 81 -5.21 16.06 -0.38
N ALA A 82 -4.72 14.82 -0.54
CA ALA A 82 -4.62 14.16 -1.82
C ALA A 82 -5.95 13.57 -2.33
N HIS A 83 -6.04 13.44 -3.66
CA HIS A 83 -7.02 12.61 -4.35
C HIS A 83 -6.40 11.26 -4.68
N TYR A 84 -6.99 10.18 -4.18
CA TYR A 84 -6.45 8.84 -4.35
C TYR A 84 -7.18 8.11 -5.47
N VAL A 85 -6.44 7.58 -6.44
CA VAL A 85 -6.99 6.56 -7.32
C VAL A 85 -6.80 5.20 -6.67
N VAL A 86 -7.91 4.51 -6.44
CA VAL A 86 -7.95 3.16 -5.87
C VAL A 86 -8.43 2.15 -6.91
N ALA A 87 -8.11 0.86 -6.70
CA ALA A 87 -8.51 -0.24 -7.59
C ALA A 87 -8.14 -0.03 -9.07
N SER A 88 -7.02 0.66 -9.33
CA SER A 88 -6.44 0.77 -10.67
C SER A 88 -5.69 -0.51 -11.06
N THR A 89 -5.34 -0.65 -12.33
CA THR A 89 -4.49 -1.74 -12.81
C THR A 89 -3.01 -1.59 -12.42
N MET A 90 -2.60 -0.44 -11.89
CA MET A 90 -1.23 -0.19 -11.44
C MET A 90 -1.01 -0.77 -10.04
N THR A 91 0.09 -1.50 -9.88
CA THR A 91 0.54 -2.06 -8.62
C THR A 91 1.72 -1.27 -8.08
N GLY A 92 1.78 -1.08 -6.76
CA GLY A 92 2.93 -0.42 -6.14
C GLY A 92 4.17 -1.34 -6.15
N GLY A 93 5.27 -0.87 -5.57
CA GLY A 93 6.56 -1.53 -5.63
C GLY A 93 6.67 -2.94 -5.02
N MET A 94 5.62 -3.43 -4.35
CA MET A 94 5.52 -4.78 -3.79
C MET A 94 4.51 -5.68 -4.53
N GLY A 95 3.99 -5.24 -5.68
CA GLY A 95 3.06 -6.01 -6.52
C GLY A 95 1.60 -6.07 -6.03
N ALA A 96 1.30 -5.43 -4.89
CA ALA A 96 -0.06 -5.24 -4.40
C ALA A 96 -0.75 -4.01 -5.02
N SER A 97 -2.08 -3.96 -4.93
CA SER A 97 -2.87 -2.77 -5.28
C SER A 97 -2.35 -1.55 -4.52
N GLU A 98 -2.31 -0.41 -5.21
CA GLU A 98 -1.77 0.84 -4.67
C GLU A 98 -2.84 1.92 -4.54
N LEU A 99 -2.66 2.79 -3.55
CA LEU A 99 -3.42 4.04 -3.42
C LEU A 99 -2.62 5.14 -4.09
N VAL A 100 -3.00 5.55 -5.30
CA VAL A 100 -2.20 6.48 -6.11
C VAL A 100 -2.60 7.93 -5.82
N PRO A 101 -1.78 8.75 -5.14
CA PRO A 101 -2.18 10.08 -4.68
C PRO A 101 -1.86 11.17 -5.70
N PHE A 102 -2.78 12.11 -5.89
CA PHE A 102 -2.63 13.26 -6.76
C PHE A 102 -3.01 14.54 -6.01
N SER A 103 -2.23 15.61 -6.17
CA SER A 103 -2.64 16.95 -5.71
C SER A 103 -3.69 17.58 -6.63
N ASP A 104 -3.71 17.20 -7.91
CA ASP A 104 -4.67 17.69 -8.89
C ASP A 104 -5.70 16.60 -9.27
N GLN A 105 -6.98 16.91 -9.11
CA GLN A 105 -8.07 16.00 -9.44
C GLN A 105 -8.17 15.70 -10.95
N ASP A 106 -7.80 16.64 -11.83
CA ASP A 106 -7.78 16.40 -13.28
C ASP A 106 -6.70 15.39 -13.67
N ASP A 107 -5.57 15.37 -12.98
CA ASP A 107 -4.53 14.37 -13.22
C ASP A 107 -4.96 12.98 -12.73
N ALA A 108 -5.64 12.91 -11.58
CA ALA A 108 -6.28 11.68 -11.13
C ALA A 108 -7.31 11.16 -12.16
N ARG A 109 -8.11 12.05 -12.76
CA ARG A 109 -9.05 11.67 -13.85
C ARG A 109 -8.33 11.12 -15.08
N LYS A 110 -7.23 11.75 -15.50
CA LYS A 110 -6.40 11.25 -16.63
C LYS A 110 -5.76 9.91 -16.31
N PHE A 111 -5.39 9.68 -15.06
CA PHE A 111 -4.86 8.40 -14.61
C PHE A 111 -5.94 7.31 -14.68
N VAL A 112 -7.14 7.58 -14.15
CA VAL A 112 -8.28 6.65 -14.23
C VAL A 112 -8.65 6.32 -15.68
N ALA A 113 -8.62 7.30 -16.58
CA ALA A 113 -8.90 7.04 -18.00
C ALA A 113 -7.91 6.05 -18.65
N ARG A 114 -6.67 5.96 -18.14
CA ARG A 114 -5.61 5.09 -18.67
C ARG A 114 -5.52 3.74 -17.94
N HIS A 115 -5.73 3.74 -16.63
CA HIS A 115 -5.44 2.60 -15.75
C HIS A 115 -6.67 2.08 -14.99
N GLY A 116 -7.85 2.66 -15.24
CA GLY A 116 -9.07 2.34 -14.49
C GLY A 116 -9.00 2.79 -13.03
N GLY A 117 -9.91 2.24 -12.21
CA GLY A 117 -10.03 2.59 -10.80
C GLY A 117 -11.04 3.70 -10.51
N GLN A 118 -11.03 4.18 -9.27
CA GLN A 118 -11.96 5.18 -8.76
C GLN A 118 -11.21 6.24 -7.95
N ILE A 119 -11.62 7.50 -8.07
CA ILE A 119 -11.05 8.61 -7.29
C ILE A 119 -11.79 8.71 -5.97
N MET A 120 -11.06 8.69 -4.86
CA MET A 120 -11.57 8.81 -3.49
C MET A 120 -10.76 9.80 -2.67
N ARG A 121 -11.35 10.35 -1.61
CA ARG A 121 -10.60 11.07 -0.55
C ARG A 121 -10.14 10.08 0.50
N LEU A 122 -9.09 10.42 1.27
CA LEU A 122 -8.52 9.53 2.27
C LEU A 122 -9.58 8.96 3.24
N ASP A 123 -10.49 9.82 3.70
CA ASP A 123 -11.55 9.47 4.65
C ASP A 123 -12.62 8.55 4.05
N ASP A 124 -12.75 8.52 2.72
CA ASP A 124 -13.70 7.66 2.02
C ASP A 124 -13.10 6.27 1.70
N ILE A 125 -11.77 6.10 1.83
CA ILE A 125 -11.11 4.82 1.55
C ILE A 125 -11.40 3.88 2.71
N ASP A 126 -12.08 2.78 2.42
CA ASP A 126 -12.46 1.78 3.42
C ASP A 126 -11.24 0.98 3.92
N ASP A 127 -11.25 0.55 5.19
CA ASP A 127 -10.15 -0.20 5.80
C ASP A 127 -9.85 -1.49 5.04
N ALA A 128 -10.90 -2.12 4.49
CA ALA A 128 -10.77 -3.28 3.64
C ALA A 128 -9.90 -3.02 2.40
N LEU A 129 -9.92 -1.83 1.81
CA LEU A 129 -9.09 -1.53 0.63
C LEU A 129 -7.62 -1.32 1.00
N VAL A 130 -7.36 -0.97 2.26
CA VAL A 130 -6.02 -0.68 2.77
C VAL A 130 -5.37 -1.93 3.36
N LEU A 131 -6.11 -2.66 4.20
CA LEU A 131 -5.62 -3.80 4.98
C LEU A 131 -5.70 -5.12 4.22
N ASN A 132 -6.57 -5.25 3.22
CA ASN A 132 -6.73 -6.51 2.51
C ASN A 132 -5.68 -6.59 1.40
N ASN A 133 -4.77 -7.56 1.49
CA ASN A 133 -3.74 -7.80 0.47
C ASN A 133 -4.29 -8.54 -0.77
N THR A 134 -5.59 -8.43 -1.04
CA THR A 134 -6.25 -9.22 -2.08
C THR A 134 -6.23 -8.45 -3.37
N THR A 135 -5.54 -8.98 -4.38
CA THR A 135 -5.70 -8.61 -5.79
C THR A 135 -7.20 -8.57 -6.10
N VAL A 136 -7.79 -7.38 -6.24
CA VAL A 136 -9.20 -7.24 -6.58
C VAL A 136 -9.33 -7.56 -8.07
N MET A 137 -9.54 -8.83 -8.39
CA MET A 137 -10.12 -9.21 -9.68
C MET A 137 -11.60 -8.77 -9.70
N PRO A 138 -12.12 -8.25 -10.82
CA PRO A 138 -13.53 -7.91 -10.91
C PRO A 138 -14.38 -9.18 -10.77
N SER A 139 -15.39 -9.06 -9.91
CA SER A 139 -16.40 -10.04 -9.48
C SER A 139 -16.63 -11.26 -10.40
N ALA A 140 -16.38 -12.45 -9.85
CA ALA A 140 -17.16 -13.64 -10.13
C ALA A 140 -17.66 -14.20 -8.79
N LYS A 141 -18.97 -14.44 -8.72
CA LYS A 141 -19.82 -14.93 -7.60
C LYS A 141 -19.12 -15.69 -6.46
N PRO A 142 -19.61 -15.56 -5.20
CA PRO A 142 -19.02 -16.25 -4.06
C PRO A 142 -19.22 -17.76 -4.20
N LEU A 143 -18.12 -18.50 -4.38
CA LEU A 143 -18.10 -19.94 -4.20
C LEU A 143 -17.46 -20.23 -2.84
N GLU A 144 -18.32 -20.30 -1.85
CA GLU A 144 -18.14 -21.16 -0.68
C GLU A 144 -17.85 -22.57 -1.19
N THR A 145 -16.62 -23.08 -1.02
CA THR A 145 -16.30 -24.46 -0.58
C THR A 145 -14.78 -24.55 -0.38
N ALA A 146 -14.34 -24.75 0.87
CA ALA A 146 -13.01 -25.28 1.14
C ALA A 146 -12.95 -26.71 0.57
N ILE A 147 -12.23 -26.91 -0.53
CA ILE A 147 -11.95 -28.25 -1.06
C ILE A 147 -10.84 -28.83 -0.18
N ILE A 148 -11.24 -29.60 0.82
CA ILE A 148 -10.37 -30.58 1.46
C ILE A 148 -10.18 -31.71 0.43
N PRO A 149 -8.96 -32.04 -0.01
CA PRO A 149 -8.77 -33.22 -0.85
C PRO A 149 -9.13 -34.47 -0.03
N ASP A 150 -10.20 -35.15 -0.43
CA ASP A 150 -10.58 -36.48 0.06
C ASP A 150 -9.67 -37.52 -0.59
N ASP A 151 -8.41 -37.55 -0.14
CA ASP A 151 -7.49 -38.64 -0.44
C ASP A 151 -7.34 -39.50 0.82
N ASP A 152 -7.74 -40.77 0.75
CA ASP A 152 -7.56 -41.80 1.78
C ASP A 152 -6.09 -41.89 2.30
N ASP A 153 -5.13 -41.38 1.52
CA ASP A 153 -3.72 -41.25 1.90
C ASP A 153 -3.51 -40.35 3.13
N TYR A 154 -4.31 -39.28 3.27
CA TYR A 154 -4.13 -38.28 4.34
C TYR A 154 -4.54 -38.82 5.71
N ARG A 155 -5.67 -39.54 5.78
CA ARG A 155 -6.09 -40.24 7.00
C ARG A 155 -5.11 -41.34 7.39
N THR A 156 -4.57 -42.06 6.41
CA THR A 156 -3.59 -43.13 6.64
C THR A 156 -2.27 -42.60 7.19
N ARG A 157 -1.81 -41.41 6.73
CA ARG A 157 -0.63 -40.73 7.28
C ARG A 157 -0.84 -40.25 8.72
N LEU A 158 -2.00 -39.69 9.04
CA LEU A 158 -2.31 -39.19 10.39
C LEU A 158 -2.35 -40.30 11.44
N GLU A 159 -2.93 -41.47 11.11
CA GLU A 159 -2.97 -42.62 12.03
C GLU A 159 -1.57 -43.21 12.31
N LYS A 160 -0.66 -43.18 11.33
CA LYS A 160 0.73 -43.62 11.52
C LYS A 160 1.55 -42.71 12.43
N LEU A 161 1.24 -41.40 12.44
CA LEU A 161 1.93 -40.42 13.28
C LEU A 161 1.46 -40.44 14.74
N ARG A 162 0.25 -40.93 15.00
CA ARG A 162 -0.34 -40.99 16.35
C ARG A 162 0.11 -42.18 17.20
N LYS A 163 0.78 -43.18 16.60
CA LYS A 163 1.18 -44.44 17.27
C LYS A 163 2.68 -44.55 17.54
N LYS A 164 3.39 -43.44 17.75
CA LYS A 164 4.80 -43.47 18.16
C LYS A 164 5.00 -42.79 19.50
#